data_AF-A0A5R8W9W2-F1
#
_entry.id   AF-A0A5R8W9W2-F1
#
_cell.length_a   1.000
_cell.length_b   1.000
_cell.length_c   1.000
_cell.angle_alpha   90.00
_cell.angle_beta   90.00
_cell.angle_gamma   90.00
#
_symmetry.space_group_name_H-M   'P 1'
#
loop_
_entity.id
_entity.type
_entity.pdbx_description
1 polymer ?
#
loop_
_entity_poly.entity_id
_entity_poly.type
_entity_poly.pdbx_seq_one_letter_code
_entity_poly.pdbx_strand_id
1 'polypeptide(L)'
;MTASAAGKILIAAEPEEELEQIVAAAVAAGHEDRAFTLEALRSRLPEPGAPYAYSADERATGVMSVAVAVPNRGGKPSESISLTSPMEAATEDSLKAGVPELKRAAGRLSELLEGSVY
;
A
#
# COMPACT_ATOMS: atom_id res chain seq x y z
N MET A 1 0.64 1.60 8.57
CA MET A 1 -0.17 1.33 7.35
C MET A 1 -0.30 2.58 6.48
N THR A 2 -0.47 3.73 7.10
CA THR A 2 -0.73 5.05 6.49
C THR A 2 0.40 5.61 5.61
N ALA A 3 1.66 5.26 5.90
CA ALA A 3 2.84 5.81 5.20
C ALA A 3 3.46 4.88 4.14
N SER A 4 3.26 3.56 4.22
CA SER A 4 3.93 2.61 3.33
C SER A 4 3.06 2.26 2.12
N ALA A 5 3.66 2.09 0.93
CA ALA A 5 2.92 1.69 -0.27
C ALA A 5 2.05 0.45 -0.02
N ALA A 6 2.61 -0.57 0.63
CA ALA A 6 1.92 -1.81 0.99
C ALA A 6 0.69 -1.62 1.90
N GLY A 7 0.74 -0.63 2.79
CA GLY A 7 -0.39 -0.34 3.68
C GLY A 7 -1.43 0.52 2.98
N LYS A 8 -0.99 1.53 2.21
CA LYS A 8 -1.86 2.39 1.43
C LYS A 8 -2.72 1.61 0.43
N ILE A 9 -2.14 0.64 -0.28
CA ILE A 9 -2.90 -0.15 -1.26
C ILE A 9 -3.96 -1.05 -0.61
N LEU A 10 -3.76 -1.46 0.65
CA LEU A 10 -4.74 -2.26 1.38
C LEU A 10 -5.93 -1.42 1.84
N ILE A 11 -5.67 -0.20 2.31
CA ILE A 11 -6.71 0.65 2.90
C ILE A 11 -7.36 1.59 1.87
N ALA A 12 -6.85 1.65 0.62
CA ALA A 12 -7.31 2.60 -0.39
C ALA A 12 -8.80 2.48 -0.75
N ALA A 13 -9.39 1.30 -0.58
CA ALA A 13 -10.79 1.03 -0.90
C ALA A 13 -11.71 0.99 0.32
N GLU A 14 -11.19 1.27 1.52
CA GLU A 14 -11.98 1.25 2.74
C GLU A 14 -12.93 2.45 2.80
N PRO A 15 -14.13 2.28 3.41
CA PRO A 15 -15.08 3.38 3.59
C PRO A 15 -14.51 4.45 4.52
N GLU A 16 -15.09 5.65 4.46
CA GLU A 16 -14.60 6.81 5.21
C GLU A 16 -14.52 6.55 6.71
N GLU A 17 -15.52 5.88 7.28
CA GLU A 17 -15.55 5.55 8.71
C GLU A 17 -14.39 4.62 9.13
N GLU A 18 -13.96 3.72 8.25
CA GLU A 18 -12.81 2.84 8.49
C GLU A 18 -11.49 3.61 8.35
N LEU A 19 -11.40 4.53 7.38
CA LEU A 19 -10.24 5.40 7.24
C LEU A 19 -10.06 6.32 8.46
N GLU A 20 -11.15 6.84 9.03
CA GLU A 20 -11.11 7.61 10.29
C GLU A 20 -10.57 6.77 11.44
N GLN A 21 -11.02 5.53 11.57
CA GLN A 21 -10.51 4.60 12.58
C GLN A 21 -9.03 4.29 12.38
N ILE A 22 -8.58 4.12 11.14
CA ILE A 22 -7.16 3.89 10.81
C ILE A 22 -6.31 5.10 11.20
N VAL A 23 -6.78 6.32 10.95
CA VAL A 23 -6.10 7.56 11.38
C VAL A 23 -5.96 7.58 12.90
N ALA A 24 -7.07 7.40 13.62
CA ALA A 24 -7.08 7.41 15.08
C ALA A 24 -6.13 6.34 15.66
N ALA A 25 -6.15 5.12 15.10
CA ALA A 25 -5.27 4.04 15.51
C ALA A 25 -3.79 4.33 15.21
N ALA A 26 -3.48 4.93 14.05
CA ALA A 26 -2.11 5.28 13.69
C ALA A 26 -1.51 6.34 14.63
N VAL A 27 -2.30 7.35 15.01
CA VAL A 27 -1.91 8.38 15.99
C VAL A 27 -1.74 7.76 17.38
N ALA A 28 -2.70 6.95 17.83
CA ALA A 28 -2.63 6.31 19.15
C ALA A 28 -1.42 5.37 19.29
N ALA A 29 -1.03 4.68 18.21
CA ALA A 29 0.14 3.82 18.16
C ALA A 29 1.47 4.59 18.00
N GLY A 30 1.44 5.91 17.81
CA GLY A 30 2.64 6.73 17.58
C GLY A 30 3.29 6.51 16.22
N HIS A 31 2.56 5.94 15.26
CA HIS A 31 3.03 5.79 13.87
C HIS A 31 2.88 7.08 13.06
N GLU A 32 2.02 8.00 13.52
CA GLU A 32 1.77 9.31 12.91
C GLU A 32 1.73 10.38 14.01
N ASP A 33 1.94 11.64 13.62
CA ASP A 33 1.83 12.79 14.53
C ASP A 33 0.39 13.00 15.02
N ARG A 34 0.21 13.62 16.20
CA ARG A 34 -1.11 13.97 16.74
C ARG A 34 -1.94 14.88 15.83
N ALA A 35 -1.30 15.62 14.94
CA ALA A 35 -1.94 16.47 13.94
C ALA A 35 -2.33 15.71 12.65
N PHE A 36 -2.06 14.41 12.55
CA PHE A 36 -2.42 13.63 11.36
C PHE A 36 -3.95 13.50 11.21
N THR A 37 -4.46 13.82 10.02
CA THR A 37 -5.90 13.90 9.74
C THR A 37 -6.32 12.90 8.66
N LEU A 38 -7.64 12.68 8.53
CA LEU A 38 -8.21 11.94 7.41
C LEU A 38 -7.87 12.56 6.06
N GLU A 39 -7.87 13.89 5.95
CA GLU A 39 -7.48 14.58 4.73
C GLU A 39 -6.02 14.30 4.35
N ALA A 40 -5.11 14.32 5.34
CA ALA A 40 -3.72 13.97 5.14
C ALA A 40 -3.52 12.50 4.76
N LEU A 41 -4.36 11.59 5.27
CA LEU A 41 -4.37 10.20 4.81
C LEU A 41 -4.83 10.13 3.34
N ARG A 42 -5.96 10.76 3.00
CA ARG A 42 -6.52 10.77 1.64
C ARG A 42 -5.53 11.28 0.61
N SER A 43 -4.78 12.33 0.91
CA SER A 43 -3.76 12.87 0.00
C SER A 43 -2.59 11.92 -0.25
N ARG A 44 -2.38 10.91 0.61
CA ARG A 44 -1.33 9.88 0.45
C ARG A 44 -1.86 8.63 -0.25
N LEU A 45 -3.16 8.37 -0.23
CA LEU A 45 -3.75 7.19 -0.83
C LEU A 45 -3.70 7.28 -2.36
N PRO A 46 -3.56 6.13 -3.05
CA PRO A 46 -3.67 6.13 -4.49
C PRO A 46 -5.10 6.49 -4.92
N GLU A 47 -5.24 7.03 -6.13
CA GLU A 47 -6.55 7.33 -6.72
C GLU A 47 -7.45 6.08 -6.75
N PRO A 48 -8.78 6.23 -6.63
CA PRO A 48 -9.71 5.11 -6.75
C PRO A 48 -9.49 4.31 -8.03
N GLY A 49 -9.29 3.00 -7.89
CA GLY A 49 -9.03 2.08 -9.02
C GLY A 49 -7.59 2.08 -9.53
N ALA A 50 -6.69 2.84 -8.92
CA ALA A 50 -5.27 2.78 -9.25
C ALA A 50 -4.70 1.36 -9.01
N PRO A 51 -3.87 0.85 -9.94
CA PRO A 51 -3.39 -0.52 -9.86
C PRO A 51 -2.22 -0.72 -8.88
N TYR A 52 -1.74 0.35 -8.25
CA TYR A 52 -0.64 0.33 -7.29
C TYR A 52 -0.73 1.53 -6.33
N ALA A 53 -0.02 1.44 -5.20
CA ALA A 53 0.29 2.57 -4.34
C ALA A 53 1.79 2.85 -4.38
N TYR A 54 2.17 4.12 -4.18
CA TYR A 54 3.55 4.57 -4.12
C TYR A 54 3.81 5.24 -2.77
N SER A 55 5.05 5.18 -2.29
CA SER A 55 5.51 5.85 -1.08
C SER A 55 6.99 6.17 -1.25
N ALA A 56 7.38 7.41 -0.94
CA ALA A 56 8.77 7.85 -0.98
C ALA A 56 9.06 8.73 0.22
N ASP A 57 10.09 8.39 0.98
CA ASP A 57 10.52 9.13 2.17
C ASP A 57 9.46 9.21 3.29
N GLU A 58 8.35 8.47 3.17
CA GLU A 58 7.24 8.53 4.14
C GLU A 58 7.40 7.52 5.28
N ARG A 59 7.80 6.28 4.96
CA ARG A 59 7.98 5.21 5.97
C ARG A 59 9.35 5.29 6.63
N ALA A 60 10.37 5.59 5.83
CA ALA A 60 11.76 5.64 6.24
C ALA A 60 12.52 6.57 5.30
N THR A 61 13.41 7.37 5.86
CA THR A 61 14.16 8.35 5.07
C THR A 61 15.04 7.67 4.03
N GLY A 62 15.03 8.16 2.79
CA GLY A 62 15.82 7.64 1.68
C GLY A 62 15.27 6.35 1.06
N VAL A 63 14.06 5.93 1.41
CA VAL A 63 13.42 4.71 0.89
C VAL A 63 12.20 5.05 0.05
N MET A 64 12.09 4.41 -1.12
CA MET A 64 10.88 4.41 -1.94
C MET A 64 10.33 3.00 -2.14
N SER A 65 9.01 2.90 -2.30
CA SER A 65 8.32 1.64 -2.52
C SER A 65 7.12 1.80 -3.45
N VAL A 66 6.86 0.75 -4.23
CA VAL A 66 5.62 0.57 -4.99
C VAL A 66 4.99 -0.74 -4.57
N ALA A 67 3.67 -0.77 -4.37
CA ALA A 67 2.96 -1.95 -3.93
C ALA A 67 1.68 -2.17 -4.70
N VAL A 68 1.28 -3.44 -4.82
CA VAL A 68 0.01 -3.86 -5.43
C VAL A 68 -0.74 -4.74 -4.44
N ALA A 69 -2.06 -4.74 -4.54
CA ALA A 69 -2.90 -5.65 -3.76
C ALA A 69 -2.78 -7.09 -4.28
N VAL A 70 -2.82 -8.04 -3.36
CA VAL A 70 -3.06 -9.46 -3.60
C VAL A 70 -4.52 -9.70 -3.22
N PRO A 71 -5.40 -9.98 -4.19
CA PRO A 71 -6.79 -10.23 -3.90
C PRO A 71 -6.97 -11.63 -3.29
N ASN A 72 -7.92 -11.77 -2.37
CA ASN A 72 -8.44 -13.06 -1.96
C ASN A 72 -9.44 -13.61 -3.00
N ARG A 73 -9.97 -14.81 -2.72
CA ARG A 73 -10.98 -15.49 -3.55
C ARG A 73 -12.25 -14.66 -3.82
N GLY A 74 -12.57 -13.71 -2.95
CA GLY A 74 -13.69 -12.78 -3.11
C GLY A 74 -13.36 -11.54 -3.95
N GLY A 75 -12.14 -11.46 -4.50
CA GLY A 75 -11.65 -10.31 -5.27
C GLY A 75 -11.29 -9.09 -4.42
N LYS A 76 -11.34 -9.19 -3.08
CA LYS A 76 -10.97 -8.09 -2.19
C LYS A 76 -9.48 -8.14 -1.84
N PRO A 77 -8.79 -7.00 -1.74
CA PRO A 77 -7.44 -6.96 -1.19
C PRO A 77 -7.39 -7.64 0.19
N SER A 78 -6.52 -8.63 0.35
CA SER A 78 -6.25 -9.28 1.64
C SER A 78 -4.80 -9.10 2.07
N GLU A 79 -3.88 -9.20 1.11
CA GLU A 79 -2.47 -8.95 1.30
C GLU A 79 -1.96 -7.95 0.25
N SER A 80 -0.70 -7.57 0.37
CA SER A 80 -0.02 -6.77 -0.64
C SER A 80 1.41 -7.23 -0.80
N ILE A 81 1.96 -7.01 -2.00
CA ILE A 81 3.38 -7.23 -2.27
C ILE A 81 3.98 -5.94 -2.80
N SER A 82 5.25 -5.70 -2.47
CA SER A 82 5.92 -4.44 -2.80
C SER A 82 7.33 -4.65 -3.29
N LEU A 83 7.77 -3.74 -4.17
CA LEU A 83 9.17 -3.52 -4.50
C LEU A 83 9.63 -2.30 -3.72
N THR A 84 10.75 -2.43 -3.02
CA THR A 84 11.34 -1.37 -2.20
C THR A 84 12.78 -1.15 -2.63
N SER A 85 13.18 0.10 -2.79
CA SER A 85 14.51 0.50 -3.21
C SER A 85 14.99 1.73 -2.44
N PRO A 86 16.30 1.86 -2.16
CA PRO A 86 16.86 3.14 -1.76
C PRO A 86 16.72 4.16 -2.90
N MET A 87 16.49 5.43 -2.56
CA MET A 87 16.28 6.51 -3.53
C MET A 87 17.53 6.86 -4.33
N GLU A 88 18.72 6.50 -3.83
CA GLU A 88 19.99 6.66 -4.54
C GLU A 88 20.17 5.66 -5.69
N ALA A 89 19.45 4.52 -5.65
CA ALA A 89 19.62 3.44 -6.62
C ALA A 89 18.51 3.36 -7.68
N ALA A 90 17.37 4.00 -7.45
CA ALA A 90 16.22 3.96 -8.33
C ALA A 90 15.47 5.29 -8.37
N THR A 91 14.89 5.61 -9.52
CA THR A 91 13.92 6.69 -9.66
C THR A 91 12.50 6.16 -9.48
N GLU A 92 11.56 7.06 -9.19
CA GLU A 92 10.12 6.74 -9.16
C GLU A 92 9.68 6.03 -10.45
N ASP A 93 10.06 6.55 -11.62
CA ASP A 93 9.72 5.96 -12.91
C ASP A 93 10.28 4.55 -13.08
N SER A 94 11.54 4.33 -12.70
CA SER A 94 12.17 3.01 -12.80
C SER A 94 11.52 1.99 -11.87
N LEU A 95 11.05 2.42 -10.69
CA LEU A 95 10.36 1.56 -9.74
C LEU A 95 8.95 1.24 -10.23
N LYS A 96 8.22 2.24 -10.75
CA LYS A 96 6.88 2.07 -11.33
C LYS A 96 6.88 1.23 -12.60
N ALA A 97 7.97 1.21 -13.36
CA ALA A 97 8.12 0.34 -14.52
C ALA A 97 7.99 -1.16 -14.16
N GLY A 98 8.26 -1.55 -12.90
CA GLY A 98 8.08 -2.92 -12.42
C GLY A 98 6.65 -3.28 -12.00
N VAL A 99 5.69 -2.35 -12.03
CA VAL A 99 4.29 -2.60 -11.62
C VAL A 99 3.64 -3.72 -12.42
N PRO A 100 3.76 -3.82 -13.77
CA PRO A 100 3.15 -4.91 -14.52
C PRO A 100 3.62 -6.29 -14.06
N GLU A 101 4.91 -6.47 -13.83
CA GLU A 101 5.55 -7.69 -13.32
C GLU A 101 5.07 -7.98 -11.89
N LEU A 102 5.03 -6.96 -11.04
CA LEU A 102 4.56 -7.07 -9.67
C LEU A 102 3.09 -7.50 -9.61
N LYS A 103 2.22 -6.96 -10.47
CA LYS A 103 0.83 -7.42 -10.60
C LYS A 103 0.73 -8.90 -11.03
N ARG A 104 1.58 -9.33 -11.97
CA ARG A 104 1.61 -10.75 -12.37
C ARG A 104 2.06 -11.64 -11.21
N ALA A 105 3.01 -11.20 -10.41
CA ALA A 105 3.41 -11.91 -9.19
C ALA A 105 2.27 -11.97 -8.16
N ALA A 106 1.53 -10.87 -7.97
CA ALA A 106 0.38 -10.83 -7.06
C ALA A 106 -0.73 -11.77 -7.48
N GLY A 107 -1.04 -11.86 -8.78
CA GLY A 107 -2.02 -12.81 -9.31
C GLY A 107 -1.62 -14.27 -9.06
N ARG A 108 -0.36 -14.63 -9.31
CA ARG A 108 0.15 -15.97 -8.99
C ARG A 108 0.12 -16.28 -7.50
N LEU A 109 0.45 -15.30 -6.67
CA LEU A 109 0.38 -15.45 -5.22
C LEU A 109 -1.06 -15.67 -4.75
N SER A 110 -2.00 -14.91 -5.29
CA SER A 110 -3.44 -15.08 -5.04
C SER A 110 -3.89 -16.52 -5.37
N GLU A 111 -3.55 -17.05 -6.55
CA GLU A 111 -3.85 -18.42 -6.96
C GLU A 111 -3.26 -19.48 -6.00
N LEU A 112 -2.02 -19.27 -5.54
CA LEU A 112 -1.38 -20.17 -4.58
C LEU A 112 -2.08 -20.15 -3.21
N LEU A 113 -2.47 -18.97 -2.74
CA LEU A 113 -3.18 -18.81 -1.47
C LEU A 113 -4.59 -19.42 -1.53
N GLU A 114 -5.28 -19.33 -2.66
CA GLU A 114 -6.56 -20.00 -2.87
C GLU A 114 -6.46 -21.53 -2.84
N GLY A 115 -5.34 -22.09 -3.32
CA GLY A 115 -5.07 -23.53 -3.29
C GLY A 115 -4.56 -24.04 -1.94
N SER A 116 -4.12 -23.15 -1.05
CA SER A 116 -3.45 -23.48 0.22
C SER A 116 -4.37 -23.42 1.44
N VAL A 117 -5.69 -23.49 1.26
CA VAL A 117 -6.64 -23.38 2.38
C VAL A 117 -6.34 -24.45 3.46
N TYR A 118 -6.00 -23.93 4.65
CA TYR A 118 -5.99 -24.59 5.96
C TYR A 118 -7.35 -25.19 6.32
#